data_AF-A0A2V8LRL3-F1
#
_entry.id   AF-A0A2V8LRL3-F1
#
_cell.length_a   1.000
_cell.length_b   1.000
_cell.length_c   1.000
_cell.angle_alpha   90.00
_cell.angle_beta   90.00
_cell.angle_gamma   90.00
#
_symmetry.space_group_name_H-M   'P 1'
#
loop_
_entity.id
_entity.type
_entity.pdbx_description
1 polymer ?
#
loop_
_entity_poly.entity_id
_entity_poly.type
_entity_poly.pdbx_seq_one_letter_code
_entity_poly.pdbx_strand_id
1 'polypeptide(L)'
;MSAFGYFGSKRRLAAKIQDRLPPHNAWVELFCGSAAMTLAKDPAPIEVINDINGDIVNFFRQLQKNTAKLKRLVYLTPYARAEHELAKKQEGELSDLERARRFFVAAMMSI
;
A
#
# COMPACT_ATOMS: atom_id res chain seq x y z
N MET A 1 2.25 -10.01 6.99
CA MET A 1 2.54 -9.62 5.59
C MET A 1 2.48 -8.08 5.49
N SER A 2 2.97 -7.44 4.42
CA SER A 2 2.74 -6.00 4.16
C SER A 2 2.64 -5.75 2.65
N ALA A 3 1.88 -4.74 2.22
CA ALA A 3 1.66 -4.48 0.78
C ALA A 3 2.91 -3.94 0.08
N PHE A 4 3.71 -3.13 0.78
CA PHE A 4 4.95 -2.51 0.32
C PHE A 4 5.88 -2.22 1.51
N GLY A 5 7.12 -1.83 1.23
CA GLY A 5 8.06 -1.31 2.22
C GLY A 5 7.61 0.07 2.69
N TYR A 6 7.48 0.26 4.00
CA TYR A 6 7.04 1.53 4.58
C TYR A 6 7.63 1.75 5.96
N PHE A 7 8.06 2.99 6.23
CA PHE A 7 8.57 3.36 7.54
C PHE A 7 7.51 3.16 8.63
N GLY A 8 7.91 2.64 9.78
CA GLY A 8 6.99 2.36 10.89
C GLY A 8 6.05 1.15 10.67
N SER A 9 6.24 0.38 9.60
CA SER A 9 5.44 -0.82 9.31
C SER A 9 5.46 -1.79 10.49
N LYS A 10 4.27 -2.21 10.92
CA LYS A 10 4.09 -3.18 12.01
C LYS A 10 4.29 -4.63 11.57
N ARG A 11 4.86 -4.88 10.38
CA ARG A 11 5.01 -6.24 9.81
C ARG A 11 5.62 -7.26 10.78
N ARG A 12 6.62 -6.88 11.58
CA ARG A 12 7.27 -7.77 12.57
C ARG A 12 6.46 -7.98 13.85
N LEU A 13 5.56 -7.04 14.17
CA LEU A 13 4.73 -7.08 15.38
C LEU A 13 3.32 -7.61 15.10
N ALA A 14 2.90 -7.65 13.83
CA ALA A 14 1.51 -7.88 13.45
C ALA A 14 0.94 -9.18 14.02
N ALA A 15 1.67 -10.30 13.94
CA ALA A 15 1.25 -11.57 14.53
C ALA A 15 1.03 -11.46 16.05
N LYS A 16 1.99 -10.87 16.77
CA LYS A 16 1.90 -10.67 18.23
C LYS A 16 0.73 -9.75 18.63
N ILE A 17 0.37 -8.79 17.78
CA ILE A 17 -0.75 -7.89 18.04
C ILE A 17 -2.07 -8.61 17.74
N GLN A 18 -2.15 -9.36 16.63
CA GLN A 18 -3.31 -10.16 16.25
C GLN A 18 -3.74 -11.12 17.37
N ASP A 19 -2.79 -11.82 17.99
CA ASP A 19 -3.07 -12.76 19.09
C ASP A 19 -3.74 -12.11 20.32
N ARG A 20 -3.69 -10.77 20.41
CA ARG A 20 -4.27 -9.99 21.51
C ARG A 20 -5.52 -9.22 21.12
N LEU A 21 -5.94 -9.29 19.86
CA LEU A 21 -7.16 -8.63 19.42
C LEU A 21 -8.37 -9.37 20.00
N PRO A 22 -9.34 -8.66 20.60
CA PRO A 22 -10.60 -9.29 20.98
C PRO A 22 -11.37 -9.71 19.72
N PRO A 23 -12.35 -10.63 19.85
CA PRO A 23 -13.33 -10.87 18.79
C PRO A 23 -13.98 -9.55 18.35
N HIS A 24 -14.08 -9.33 17.04
CA HIS A 24 -14.61 -8.09 16.49
C HIS A 24 -15.30 -8.33 15.16
N ASN A 25 -16.35 -7.54 14.91
CA ASN A 25 -17.06 -7.54 13.62
C ASN A 25 -16.61 -6.40 12.70
N ALA A 26 -15.90 -5.41 13.25
CA ALA A 26 -15.38 -4.26 12.53
C ALA A 26 -13.92 -4.02 12.89
N TRP A 27 -13.11 -3.81 11.86
CA TRP A 27 -11.72 -3.42 11.95
C TRP A 27 -11.53 -2.04 11.34
N VAL A 28 -10.90 -1.13 12.09
CA VAL A 28 -10.62 0.24 11.64
C VAL A 28 -9.14 0.53 11.85
N GLU A 29 -8.39 0.64 10.76
CA GLU A 29 -6.97 1.01 10.78
C GLU A 29 -6.80 2.45 10.27
N LEU A 30 -6.85 3.42 11.20
CA LEU A 30 -6.81 4.86 10.93
C LEU A 30 -5.51 5.35 10.26
N PHE A 31 -4.40 4.65 10.52
CA PHE A 31 -3.04 4.96 10.05
C PHE A 31 -2.43 3.72 9.41
N CYS A 32 -2.99 3.29 8.27
CA CYS A 32 -2.72 1.97 7.74
C CYS A 32 -1.30 1.82 7.19
N GLY A 33 -0.69 2.87 6.64
CA GLY A 33 0.62 2.77 6.00
C GLY A 33 0.64 1.64 4.97
N SER A 34 1.53 0.66 5.18
CA SER A 34 1.62 -0.58 4.37
C SER A 34 0.47 -1.61 4.57
N ALA A 35 -0.56 -1.26 5.34
CA ALA A 35 -1.67 -2.12 5.80
C ALA A 35 -1.19 -3.42 6.48
N ALA A 36 -0.07 -3.37 7.20
CA ALA A 36 0.57 -4.56 7.74
C ALA A 36 -0.30 -5.28 8.79
N MET A 37 -1.13 -4.54 9.54
CA MET A 37 -2.08 -5.13 10.49
C MET A 37 -3.29 -5.71 9.77
N THR A 38 -3.96 -4.92 8.91
CA THR A 38 -5.11 -5.38 8.12
C THR A 38 -4.80 -6.67 7.34
N LEU A 39 -3.62 -6.75 6.71
CA LEU A 39 -3.21 -7.93 5.93
C LEU A 39 -2.71 -9.11 6.77
N ALA A 40 -2.50 -8.95 8.08
CA ALA A 40 -2.04 -10.02 8.95
C ALA A 40 -3.19 -10.65 9.73
N LYS A 41 -4.15 -9.84 10.19
CA LYS A 41 -5.31 -10.33 10.95
C LYS A 41 -6.20 -11.22 10.09
N ASP A 42 -7.03 -12.03 10.77
CA ASP A 42 -8.13 -12.71 10.10
C ASP A 42 -9.14 -11.69 9.55
N PRO A 43 -9.75 -11.92 8.38
CA PRO A 43 -10.74 -11.01 7.81
C PRO A 43 -11.91 -10.74 8.75
N ALA A 44 -12.34 -9.48 8.83
CA ALA A 44 -13.53 -9.08 9.57
C ALA A 44 -14.68 -8.76 8.60
N PRO A 45 -15.96 -8.88 9.02
CA PRO A 45 -17.10 -8.50 8.18
C PRO A 45 -17.04 -7.06 7.66
N ILE A 46 -16.50 -6.13 8.47
CA ILE A 46 -16.31 -4.73 8.12
C ILE A 46 -14.84 -4.37 8.30
N GLU A 47 -14.21 -3.86 7.24
CA GLU A 47 -12.83 -3.39 7.27
C GLU A 47 -12.73 -1.99 6.69
N VAL A 48 -12.19 -1.07 7.48
CA VAL A 48 -11.93 0.31 7.09
C VAL A 48 -10.45 0.58 7.28
N ILE A 49 -9.78 0.98 6.20
CA ILE A 49 -8.40 1.47 6.26
C ILE A 49 -8.39 2.94 5.84
N ASN A 50 -7.57 3.73 6.52
CA ASN A 50 -7.35 5.13 6.19
C ASN A 50 -5.87 5.48 6.33
N ASP A 51 -5.46 6.51 5.61
CA ASP A 51 -4.18 7.17 5.80
C ASP A 51 -4.30 8.64 5.38
N ILE A 52 -3.51 9.52 6.00
CA ILE A 52 -3.47 10.93 5.60
C ILE A 52 -2.78 11.10 4.24
N ASN A 53 -1.86 10.19 3.90
CA ASN A 53 -1.25 10.18 2.59
C ASN A 53 -2.22 9.62 1.55
N GLY A 54 -2.79 10.51 0.74
CA GLY A 54 -3.75 10.17 -0.31
C GLY A 54 -3.22 9.19 -1.37
N ASP A 55 -1.89 9.07 -1.56
CA ASP A 55 -1.32 8.09 -2.49
C ASP A 55 -1.41 6.66 -1.98
N ILE A 56 -1.40 6.44 -0.66
CA ILE A 56 -1.63 5.12 -0.05
C ILE A 56 -3.06 4.66 -0.33
N VAL A 57 -4.02 5.54 -0.04
CA VAL A 57 -5.45 5.26 -0.28
C VAL A 57 -5.70 5.03 -1.77
N ASN A 58 -5.08 5.85 -2.64
CA ASN A 58 -5.15 5.66 -4.08
C ASN A 58 -4.55 4.31 -4.50
N PHE A 59 -3.38 3.92 -3.98
CA PHE A 59 -2.75 2.64 -4.30
C PHE A 59 -3.67 1.46 -4.00
N PHE A 60 -4.24 1.38 -2.79
CA PHE A 60 -5.16 0.29 -2.44
C PHE A 60 -6.44 0.32 -3.28
N ARG A 61 -6.98 1.50 -3.59
CA ARG A 61 -8.14 1.66 -4.48
C ARG A 61 -7.85 1.13 -5.90
N GLN A 62 -6.69 1.46 -6.46
CA GLN A 62 -6.29 0.98 -7.78
C GLN A 62 -5.92 -0.50 -7.77
N LEU A 63 -5.34 -1.00 -6.69
CA LEU A 63 -5.10 -2.43 -6.52
C LEU A 63 -6.42 -3.22 -6.49
N GLN A 64 -7.46 -2.70 -5.86
CA GLN A 64 -8.80 -3.31 -5.85
C GLN A 64 -9.47 -3.24 -7.23
N LYS A 65 -9.50 -2.06 -7.87
CA LYS A 65 -10.26 -1.84 -9.12
C LYS A 65 -9.55 -2.30 -10.39
N ASN A 66 -8.22 -2.24 -10.40
CA ASN A 66 -7.38 -2.39 -11.58
C ASN A 66 -6.22 -3.38 -11.35
N THR A 67 -6.42 -4.42 -10.54
CA THR A 67 -5.37 -5.35 -10.06
C THR A 67 -4.46 -5.83 -11.19
N ALA A 68 -5.03 -6.38 -12.26
CA ALA A 68 -4.26 -6.95 -13.36
C ALA A 68 -3.41 -5.90 -14.08
N LYS A 69 -3.98 -4.71 -14.32
CA LYS A 69 -3.32 -3.62 -15.02
C LYS A 69 -2.20 -3.01 -14.16
N LEU A 70 -2.47 -2.76 -12.87
CA LEU A 70 -1.47 -2.24 -11.94
C LEU A 70 -0.29 -3.22 -11.79
N LYS A 71 -0.56 -4.51 -11.56
CA LYS A 71 0.48 -5.54 -11.49
C LYS A 71 1.31 -5.60 -12.76
N ARG A 72 0.69 -5.53 -13.95
CA ARG A 72 1.40 -5.53 -15.23
C ARG A 72 2.30 -4.30 -15.37
N LEU A 73 1.81 -3.10 -15.05
CA LEU A 73 2.59 -1.87 -15.13
C LEU A 73 3.80 -1.88 -14.19
N VAL A 74 3.60 -2.33 -12.94
CA VAL A 74 4.69 -2.48 -11.97
C VAL A 74 5.70 -3.53 -12.45
N TYR A 75 5.24 -4.69 -12.92
CA TYR A 75 6.12 -5.76 -13.43
C TYR A 75 6.97 -5.33 -14.62
N LEU A 76 6.41 -4.52 -15.52
CA LEU A 76 7.11 -4.00 -16.70
C LEU A 76 7.99 -2.77 -16.38
N THR A 77 7.93 -2.22 -15.17
CA THR A 77 8.81 -1.11 -14.77
C THR A 77 10.17 -1.68 -14.37
N PRO A 78 11.26 -1.35 -15.08
CA PRO A 78 12.58 -1.85 -14.75
C PRO A 78 13.07 -1.25 -13.43
N TYR A 79 13.85 -2.02 -12.68
CA TYR A 79 14.54 -1.49 -11.51
C TYR A 79 15.70 -0.58 -11.98
N ALA A 80 15.46 0.72 -12.01
CA ALA A 80 16.41 1.70 -12.53
C ALA A 80 16.33 3.02 -11.77
N ARG A 81 17.48 3.69 -11.59
CA ARG A 81 17.53 5.03 -10.98
C ARG A 81 16.62 6.02 -11.71
N ALA A 82 16.58 5.98 -13.04
CA ALA A 82 15.73 6.86 -13.84
C ALA A 82 14.23 6.70 -13.53
N GLU A 83 13.76 5.46 -13.34
CA GLU A 83 12.36 5.17 -12.96
C GLU A 83 12.04 5.66 -11.55
N HIS A 84 12.96 5.45 -10.60
CA HIS A 84 12.80 5.94 -9.23
C HIS A 84 12.76 7.46 -9.16
N GLU A 85 13.63 8.16 -9.88
CA GLU A 85 13.59 9.63 -9.94
C GLU A 85 12.32 10.12 -10.65
N LEU A 86 11.90 9.50 -11.75
CA LEU A 86 10.63 9.81 -12.42
C LEU A 86 9.42 9.63 -11.49
N ALA A 87 9.41 8.57 -10.69
CA ALA A 87 8.33 8.26 -9.76
C ALA A 87 8.16 9.31 -8.65
N LYS A 88 9.22 10.06 -8.31
CA LYS A 88 9.18 11.14 -7.31
C LYS A 88 8.74 12.49 -7.86
N LYS A 89 8.73 12.66 -9.18
CA LYS A 89 8.38 13.94 -9.79
C LYS A 89 6.87 14.17 -9.76
N GLN A 90 6.48 15.39 -9.40
CA GLN A 90 5.13 15.91 -9.61
C GLN A 90 5.07 16.52 -11.01
N GLU A 91 4.62 15.74 -12.00
CA GLU A 91 4.51 16.17 -13.40
C GLU A 91 3.08 16.03 -13.89
N GLY A 92 2.44 17.16 -14.21
CA GLY A 92 1.14 17.21 -14.88
C GLY A 92 -0.01 16.48 -14.16
N GLU A 93 -1.13 16.36 -14.87
CA GLU A 93 -2.26 15.55 -14.42
C GLU A 93 -1.99 14.08 -14.73
N LEU A 94 -1.60 13.31 -13.70
CA LEU A 94 -1.43 11.87 -13.81
C LEU A 94 -2.74 11.14 -13.52
N SER A 95 -3.02 10.09 -14.29
CA SER A 95 -4.11 9.18 -13.93
C SER A 95 -3.86 8.54 -12.55
N ASP A 96 -4.94 8.26 -11.82
CA ASP A 96 -4.85 7.58 -10.51
C ASP A 96 -4.05 6.26 -10.57
N LEU A 97 -4.18 5.52 -11.67
CA LEU A 97 -3.43 4.28 -11.87
C LEU A 97 -1.92 4.52 -12.00
N GLU A 98 -1.52 5.55 -12.73
CA GLU A 98 -0.10 5.93 -12.86
C GLU A 98 0.44 6.49 -11.54
N ARG A 99 -0.36 7.26 -10.80
CA ARG A 99 -0.01 7.67 -9.43
C ARG A 99 0.25 6.47 -8.53
N ALA A 100 -0.60 5.44 -8.59
CA ALA A 100 -0.42 4.21 -7.82
C ALA A 100 0.86 3.44 -8.22
N ARG A 101 1.16 3.36 -9.53
CA ARG A 101 2.43 2.76 -10.01
C ARG A 101 3.63 3.54 -9.49
N ARG A 102 3.65 4.86 -9.68
CA ARG A 102 4.76 5.73 -9.22
C ARG A 102 4.95 5.67 -7.72
N PHE A 103 3.87 5.72 -6.93
CA PHE A 103 3.94 5.55 -5.48
C PHE A 103 4.66 4.25 -5.10
N PHE A 104 4.24 3.12 -5.70
CA PHE A 104 4.84 1.82 -5.41
C PHE A 104 6.32 1.77 -5.84
N VAL A 105 6.65 2.30 -7.01
CA VAL A 105 8.03 2.38 -7.51
C VAL A 105 8.91 3.21 -6.56
N ALA A 106 8.45 4.39 -6.16
CA ALA A 106 9.18 5.26 -5.24
C ALA A 106 9.41 4.60 -3.88
N ALA A 107 8.41 3.89 -3.35
CA ALA A 107 8.50 3.20 -2.07
C ALA A 107 9.38 1.95 -2.10
N MET A 108 9.46 1.25 -3.24
CA MET A 108 10.12 -0.06 -3.34
C MET A 108 11.52 0.01 -3.96
N MET A 109 11.84 1.08 -4.69
CA MET A 109 13.15 1.26 -5.33
C MET A 109 14.05 2.28 -4.61
N SER A 110 13.65 2.76 -3.43
CA SER A 110 14.50 3.59 -2.59
C SER A 110 15.68 2.76 -2.07
N ILE A 111 16.90 3.14 -2.47
CA ILE A 111 18.17 2.57 -1.97
C ILE A 111 18.34 2.92 -0.49
#